data_AF-A0A3A8TGM0-F1
#
_entry.id   AF-A0A3A8TGM0-F1
#
_cell.length_a   1.000
_cell.length_b   1.000
_cell.length_c   1.000
_cell.angle_alpha   90.00
_cell.angle_beta   90.00
_cell.angle_gamma   90.00
#
_symmetry.space_group_name_H-M   'P 1'
#
loop_
_entity.id
_entity.type
_entity.pdbx_description
1 polymer ?
#
loop_
_entity_poly.entity_id
_entity_poly.type
_entity_poly.pdbx_seq_one_letter_code
_entity_poly.pdbx_strand_id
1 'polypeptide(L)'
;MSPSFSLSAKDAETVLDTFDREGLLEALMLVRGCLDVDLFDIGNAVEPLLRNTGRLASLPEVAVEAQVVATGVFRRELVDHMDYGAERYTDTREGTRIIVSFFVGGMGAFHAEVLARCMGAEAWDFNTHTLVPERMRVQDLAHLWMDDGLLTRFRALRDAGFRFYFRLPT
;
A
#
# COMPACT_ATOMS: atom_id res chain seq x y z
N MET A 1 -17.11 -4.32 -17.71
CA MET A 1 -16.83 -2.87 -17.83
C MET A 1 -17.09 -2.27 -16.47
N SER A 2 -16.03 -1.93 -15.73
CA SER A 2 -16.19 -1.15 -14.49
C SER A 2 -16.73 0.23 -14.89
N PRO A 3 -17.70 0.79 -14.17
CA PRO A 3 -18.19 2.14 -14.45
C PRO A 3 -17.00 3.10 -14.39
N SER A 4 -16.77 3.90 -15.44
CA SER A 4 -15.74 4.92 -15.39
C SER A 4 -16.19 5.98 -14.39
N PHE A 5 -15.57 5.98 -13.20
CA PHE A 5 -15.85 6.99 -12.20
C PHE A 5 -15.27 8.33 -12.67
N SER A 6 -16.08 9.39 -12.67
CA SER A 6 -15.66 10.73 -13.07
C SER A 6 -15.99 11.71 -11.96
N LEU A 7 -14.98 12.45 -11.50
CA LEU A 7 -15.16 13.52 -10.52
C LEU A 7 -15.91 14.69 -11.17
N SER A 8 -16.78 15.34 -10.41
CA SER A 8 -17.33 16.63 -10.87
C SER A 8 -16.21 17.67 -10.97
N ALA A 9 -16.41 18.74 -11.75
CA ALA A 9 -15.39 19.79 -11.89
C ALA A 9 -14.99 20.41 -10.54
N LYS A 10 -15.97 20.57 -9.63
CA LYS A 10 -15.75 21.08 -8.28
C LYS A 10 -14.96 20.09 -7.41
N ASP A 11 -15.27 18.80 -7.50
CA ASP A 11 -14.56 17.77 -6.74
C ASP A 11 -13.13 17.62 -7.25
N ALA A 12 -12.92 17.68 -8.57
CA ALA A 12 -11.60 17.67 -9.19
C ALA A 12 -10.75 18.85 -8.70
N GLU A 13 -11.28 20.07 -8.65
CA GLU A 13 -10.56 21.24 -8.11
C GLU A 13 -10.18 21.05 -6.63
N THR A 14 -11.08 20.48 -5.84
CA THR A 14 -10.83 20.20 -4.42
C THR A 14 -9.74 19.14 -4.22
N VAL A 15 -9.72 18.10 -5.07
CA VAL A 15 -8.68 17.07 -5.09
C VAL A 15 -7.32 17.66 -5.46
N LEU A 16 -7.29 18.56 -6.45
CA LEU A 16 -6.06 19.25 -6.85
C LEU A 16 -5.52 20.17 -5.74
N ASP A 17 -6.39 20.96 -5.09
CA ASP A 17 -5.99 21.81 -3.95
C ASP A 17 -5.43 20.97 -2.79
N THR A 18 -6.08 19.85 -2.49
CA THR A 18 -5.64 18.92 -1.44
C THR A 18 -4.29 18.30 -1.80
N PHE A 19 -4.10 17.90 -3.06
CA PHE A 19 -2.82 17.39 -3.53
C PHE A 19 -1.69 18.43 -3.38
N ASP A 20 -1.95 19.67 -3.78
CA ASP A 20 -0.94 20.74 -3.73
C ASP A 20 -0.58 21.12 -2.28
N ARG A 21 -1.54 21.08 -1.36
CA ARG A 21 -1.34 21.45 0.05
C ARG A 21 -0.80 20.31 0.91
N GLU A 22 -1.29 19.10 0.72
CA GLU A 22 -1.13 17.99 1.67
C GLU A 22 -0.46 16.76 1.03
N GLY A 23 -0.57 16.62 -0.28
CA GLY A 23 0.09 15.55 -1.04
C GLY A 23 -0.85 14.45 -1.53
N LEU A 24 -0.25 13.43 -2.13
CA LEU A 24 -0.98 12.37 -2.85
C LEU A 24 -1.90 11.56 -1.94
N LEU A 25 -1.43 11.13 -0.77
CA LEU A 25 -2.22 10.23 0.08
C LEU A 25 -3.48 10.91 0.59
N GLU A 26 -3.39 12.19 0.95
CA GLU A 26 -4.49 13.01 1.42
C GLU A 26 -5.52 13.25 0.31
N ALA A 27 -5.05 13.51 -0.92
CA ALA A 27 -5.94 13.62 -2.08
C ALA A 27 -6.70 12.29 -2.35
N LEU A 28 -6.04 11.14 -2.23
CA LEU A 28 -6.69 9.83 -2.39
C LEU A 28 -7.67 9.54 -1.26
N MET A 29 -7.31 9.84 -0.02
CA MET A 29 -8.17 9.67 1.15
C MET A 29 -9.42 10.56 1.08
N LEU A 30 -9.30 11.78 0.55
CA LEU A 30 -10.44 12.65 0.28
C LEU A 30 -11.43 11.96 -0.67
N VAL A 31 -10.95 11.45 -1.80
CA VAL A 31 -11.79 10.76 -2.80
C VAL A 31 -12.43 9.50 -2.20
N ARG A 32 -11.66 8.69 -1.46
CA ARG A 32 -12.18 7.53 -0.72
C ARG A 32 -13.33 7.91 0.21
N GLY A 33 -13.14 8.96 1.01
CA GLY A 33 -14.14 9.44 1.97
C GLY A 33 -15.42 9.97 1.34
N CYS A 34 -15.34 10.48 0.10
CA CYS A 34 -16.51 10.95 -0.64
C CYS A 34 -17.28 9.84 -1.36
N LEU A 35 -16.59 8.79 -1.81
CA LEU A 35 -17.13 7.88 -2.81
C LEU A 35 -17.31 6.44 -2.34
N ASP A 36 -16.68 6.06 -1.23
CA ASP A 36 -16.67 4.69 -0.72
C ASP A 36 -16.31 3.63 -1.78
N VAL A 37 -15.31 3.92 -2.63
CA VAL A 37 -14.72 2.97 -3.61
C VAL A 37 -13.30 2.52 -3.24
N ASP A 38 -12.78 1.47 -3.87
CA ASP A 38 -11.43 0.95 -3.62
C ASP A 38 -10.33 1.80 -4.29
N LEU A 39 -9.05 1.52 -3.98
CA LEU A 39 -7.93 2.25 -4.58
C LEU A 39 -7.88 2.16 -6.11
N PHE A 40 -8.33 1.06 -6.71
CA PHE A 40 -8.28 0.93 -8.17
C PHE A 40 -9.20 1.96 -8.83
N ASP A 41 -10.42 2.10 -8.32
CA ASP A 41 -11.37 3.11 -8.79
C ASP A 41 -10.93 4.54 -8.45
N ILE A 42 -10.34 4.76 -7.27
CA ILE A 42 -9.75 6.05 -6.90
C ILE A 42 -8.60 6.40 -7.86
N GLY A 43 -7.72 5.45 -8.15
CA GLY A 43 -6.58 5.62 -9.04
C GLY A 43 -7.03 6.00 -10.46
N ASN A 44 -8.05 5.33 -10.99
CA ASN A 44 -8.63 5.65 -12.29
C ASN A 44 -9.20 7.07 -12.37
N ALA A 45 -9.67 7.64 -11.26
CA ALA A 45 -10.18 9.00 -11.20
C ALA A 45 -9.06 10.05 -10.97
N VAL A 46 -8.12 9.76 -10.08
CA VAL A 46 -7.12 10.73 -9.60
C VAL A 46 -5.87 10.74 -10.48
N GLU A 47 -5.38 9.60 -10.95
CA GLU A 47 -4.15 9.54 -11.74
C GLU A 47 -4.25 10.36 -13.04
N PRO A 48 -5.30 10.22 -13.88
CA PRO A 48 -5.40 11.01 -15.11
C PRO A 48 -5.54 12.51 -14.82
N LEU A 49 -6.24 12.88 -13.74
CA LEU A 49 -6.40 14.27 -13.30
C LEU A 49 -5.05 14.89 -12.94
N LEU A 50 -4.23 14.20 -12.15
CA LEU A 50 -2.90 14.69 -11.76
C LEU A 50 -1.94 14.74 -12.97
N ARG A 51 -2.00 13.75 -13.87
CA ARG A 51 -1.17 13.73 -15.09
C ARG A 51 -1.53 14.87 -16.04
N ASN A 52 -2.81 15.05 -16.34
CA ASN A 52 -3.29 16.07 -17.29
C ASN A 52 -3.03 17.50 -16.80
N THR A 53 -2.85 17.69 -15.49
CA THR A 53 -2.50 18.98 -14.90
C THR A 53 -1.02 19.15 -14.60
N GLY A 54 -0.17 18.18 -14.96
CA GLY A 54 1.29 18.24 -14.80
C GLY A 54 1.79 18.04 -13.37
N ARG A 55 0.94 17.59 -12.45
CA ARG A 55 1.26 17.36 -11.02
C ARG A 55 1.87 15.99 -10.75
N LEU A 56 1.59 15.02 -11.61
CA LEU A 56 2.22 13.71 -11.57
C LEU A 56 3.24 13.59 -12.69
N ALA A 57 4.51 13.34 -12.32
CA ALA A 57 5.56 13.03 -13.28
C ALA A 57 5.20 11.77 -14.09
N SER A 58 5.77 11.64 -15.28
CA SER A 58 5.57 10.43 -16.09
C SER A 58 6.08 9.20 -15.31
N LEU A 59 5.16 8.37 -14.84
CA LEU A 59 5.50 7.06 -14.29
C LEU A 59 5.69 6.05 -15.44
N PRO A 60 6.54 5.01 -15.25
CA PRO A 60 6.73 3.98 -16.24
C PRO A 60 5.42 3.33 -16.68
N GLU A 61 5.21 3.15 -17.98
CA GLU A 61 4.09 2.36 -18.56
C GLU A 61 4.34 0.85 -18.44
N VAL A 62 4.94 0.41 -17.34
CA VAL A 62 5.26 -1.00 -17.08
C VAL A 62 4.25 -1.56 -16.09
N ALA A 63 3.79 -2.79 -16.35
CA ALA A 63 3.09 -3.57 -15.34
C ALA A 63 4.08 -3.90 -14.22
N VAL A 64 4.03 -3.10 -13.16
CA VAL A 64 4.88 -3.22 -11.98
C VAL A 64 4.02 -3.84 -10.91
N GLU A 65 4.45 -4.94 -10.34
CA GLU A 65 3.90 -5.43 -9.07
C GLU A 65 4.68 -4.77 -7.93
N ALA A 66 3.99 -4.31 -6.89
CA ALA A 66 4.63 -3.83 -5.67
C ALA A 66 4.10 -4.61 -4.48
N GLN A 67 5.01 -4.94 -3.57
CA GLN A 67 4.70 -5.71 -2.38
C GLN A 67 5.56 -5.30 -1.19
N VAL A 68 5.08 -5.71 -0.02
CA VAL A 68 5.77 -5.55 1.25
C VAL A 68 6.10 -6.92 1.84
N VAL A 69 7.41 -7.12 1.93
CA VAL A 69 8.20 -8.04 2.76
C VAL A 69 8.00 -7.91 4.26
N ALA A 70 7.79 -8.98 5.03
CA ALA A 70 8.17 -9.00 6.44
C ALA A 70 9.12 -10.17 6.72
N THR A 71 10.20 -9.94 7.46
CA THR A 71 11.13 -11.00 7.88
C THR A 71 11.29 -11.02 9.38
N GLY A 72 11.23 -12.19 9.98
CA GLY A 72 11.26 -12.33 11.43
C GLY A 72 11.44 -13.77 11.87
N VAL A 73 11.18 -13.99 13.15
CA VAL A 73 11.27 -15.30 13.78
C VAL A 73 9.87 -15.89 13.89
N PHE A 74 9.71 -17.11 13.41
CA PHE A 74 8.46 -17.86 13.52
C PHE A 74 8.11 -18.10 14.99
N ARG A 75 6.87 -17.77 15.33
CA ARG A 75 6.20 -18.11 16.58
C ARG A 75 4.82 -18.64 16.26
N ARG A 76 4.41 -19.75 16.87
CA ARG A 76 3.12 -20.37 16.56
C ARG A 76 1.93 -19.47 16.86
N GLU A 77 2.05 -18.57 17.84
CA GLU A 77 1.04 -17.56 18.18
C GLU A 77 0.79 -16.52 17.07
N LEU A 78 1.72 -16.35 16.12
CA LEU A 78 1.61 -15.36 15.05
C LEU A 78 1.00 -15.93 13.76
N VAL A 79 0.68 -17.22 13.71
CA VAL A 79 0.25 -17.93 12.49
C VAL A 79 -0.97 -17.27 11.83
N ASP A 80 -1.95 -16.81 12.61
CA ASP A 80 -3.15 -16.14 12.09
C ASP A 80 -2.87 -14.75 11.48
N HIS A 81 -1.63 -14.27 11.61
CA HIS A 81 -1.16 -13.00 11.05
C HIS A 81 -0.16 -13.16 9.91
N MET A 82 0.13 -14.40 9.50
CA MET A 82 1.01 -14.71 8.38
C MET A 82 0.24 -14.88 7.07
N ASP A 83 0.95 -14.92 5.95
CA ASP A 83 0.42 -14.96 4.58
C ASP A 83 -0.10 -16.33 4.14
N TYR A 84 0.39 -17.39 4.79
CA TYR A 84 -0.04 -18.75 4.55
C TYR A 84 -1.02 -19.23 5.63
N GLY A 85 -1.96 -20.09 5.26
CA GLY A 85 -2.84 -20.74 6.23
C GLY A 85 -2.04 -21.57 7.24
N ALA A 86 -2.62 -21.78 8.43
CA ALA A 86 -1.97 -22.46 9.54
C ALA A 86 -1.39 -23.84 9.18
N GLU A 87 -2.00 -24.53 8.23
CA GLU A 87 -1.56 -25.83 7.73
C GLU A 87 -0.15 -25.80 7.15
N ARG A 88 0.27 -24.67 6.55
CA ARG A 88 1.61 -24.51 5.97
C ARG A 88 2.70 -24.34 7.03
N TYR A 89 2.32 -24.04 8.27
CA TYR A 89 3.22 -23.82 9.38
C TYR A 89 3.29 -24.97 10.38
N THR A 90 2.52 -26.05 10.18
CA THR A 90 2.38 -27.18 11.11
C THR A 90 3.73 -27.74 11.60
N ASP A 91 4.68 -27.95 10.68
CA ASP A 91 6.00 -28.52 10.97
C ASP A 91 7.10 -27.46 11.13
N THR A 92 6.75 -26.17 11.10
CA THR A 92 7.73 -25.09 11.24
C THR A 92 8.19 -25.04 12.70
N ARG A 93 9.51 -25.13 12.89
CA ARG A 93 10.10 -25.08 14.24
C ARG A 93 10.03 -23.67 14.80
N GLU A 94 9.65 -23.55 16.07
CA GLU A 94 9.79 -22.32 16.85
C GLU A 94 11.19 -21.75 16.71
N GLY A 95 11.31 -20.43 16.53
CA GLY A 95 12.61 -19.79 16.34
C GLY A 95 13.14 -19.76 14.90
N THR A 96 12.47 -20.44 13.95
CA THR A 96 12.89 -20.45 12.54
C THR A 96 12.78 -19.05 11.93
N ARG A 97 13.80 -18.61 11.18
CA ARG A 97 13.69 -17.35 10.43
C ARG A 97 12.81 -17.56 9.21
N ILE A 98 11.79 -16.72 9.05
CA ILE A 98 10.81 -16.80 7.96
C ILE A 98 10.66 -15.47 7.23
N ILE A 99 10.09 -15.55 6.03
CA ILE A 99 9.65 -14.43 5.21
C ILE A 99 8.14 -14.56 5.05
N VAL A 100 7.43 -13.46 5.26
CA VAL A 100 5.98 -13.35 5.14
C VAL A 100 5.67 -12.29 4.08
N SER A 101 4.76 -12.61 3.17
CA SER A 101 4.20 -11.67 2.20
C SER A 101 3.17 -10.79 2.91
N PHE A 102 3.64 -9.73 3.58
CA PHE A 102 2.78 -8.88 4.42
C PHE A 102 1.70 -8.16 3.60
N PHE A 103 2.05 -7.68 2.41
CA PHE A 103 1.10 -7.01 1.52
C PHE A 103 1.50 -7.22 0.06
N VAL A 104 0.53 -7.50 -0.81
CA VAL A 104 0.71 -7.61 -2.26
C VAL A 104 -0.45 -6.84 -2.90
N GLY A 105 -0.18 -5.83 -3.72
CA GLY A 105 -1.30 -5.05 -4.25
C GLY A 105 -0.99 -3.84 -5.12
N GLY A 106 0.27 -3.50 -5.38
CA GLY A 106 0.56 -2.44 -6.34
C GLY A 106 0.57 -2.99 -7.76
N MET A 107 -0.55 -2.98 -8.48
CA MET A 107 -0.55 -3.31 -9.93
C MET A 107 -0.45 -2.01 -10.75
N GLY A 108 0.69 -1.80 -11.38
CA GLY A 108 1.01 -0.60 -12.14
C GLY A 108 1.75 0.45 -11.32
N ALA A 109 2.49 1.31 -12.01
CA ALA A 109 3.41 2.25 -11.38
C ALA A 109 2.73 3.24 -10.41
N PHE A 110 1.48 3.65 -10.68
CA PHE A 110 0.73 4.52 -9.77
C PHE A 110 0.42 3.83 -8.43
N HIS A 111 -0.14 2.63 -8.48
CA HIS A 111 -0.44 1.87 -7.26
C HIS A 111 0.84 1.50 -6.48
N ALA A 112 1.94 1.23 -7.19
CA ALA A 112 3.25 1.02 -6.58
C ALA A 112 3.74 2.27 -5.82
N GLU A 113 3.57 3.46 -6.40
CA GLU A 113 3.90 4.74 -5.75
C GLU A 113 3.02 5.02 -4.53
N VAL A 114 1.71 4.74 -4.62
CA VAL A 114 0.79 4.86 -3.48
C VAL A 114 1.19 3.91 -2.36
N LEU A 115 1.48 2.65 -2.68
CA LEU A 115 1.95 1.68 -1.69
C LEU A 115 3.26 2.14 -1.05
N ALA A 116 4.25 2.55 -1.83
CA ALA A 116 5.53 3.03 -1.32
C ALA A 116 5.35 4.19 -0.33
N ARG A 117 4.53 5.19 -0.69
CA ARG A 117 4.23 6.35 0.16
C ARG A 117 3.53 5.94 1.46
N CYS A 118 2.54 5.05 1.38
CA CYS A 118 1.91 4.49 2.59
C CYS A 118 2.94 3.79 3.49
N MET A 119 3.95 3.15 2.91
CA MET A 119 5.01 2.47 3.67
C MET A 119 6.15 3.40 4.11
N GLY A 120 6.11 4.69 3.75
CA GLY A 120 7.18 5.64 4.07
C GLY A 120 8.44 5.46 3.22
N ALA A 121 8.31 4.88 2.03
CA ALA A 121 9.36 4.67 1.04
C ALA A 121 9.09 5.47 -0.24
N GLU A 122 10.11 5.52 -1.11
CA GLU A 122 10.00 5.99 -2.49
C GLU A 122 10.11 4.77 -3.42
N ALA A 123 9.14 4.58 -4.32
CA ALA A 123 9.04 3.34 -5.10
C ALA A 123 10.33 3.04 -5.88
N TRP A 124 10.99 4.08 -6.38
CA TRP A 124 12.15 4.00 -7.25
C TRP A 124 13.50 4.32 -6.56
N ASP A 125 13.50 4.74 -5.29
CA ASP A 125 14.72 4.84 -4.50
C ASP A 125 14.88 3.60 -3.62
N PHE A 126 15.66 2.65 -4.11
CA PHE A 126 15.96 1.39 -3.45
C PHE A 126 16.64 1.56 -2.08
N ASN A 127 17.23 2.73 -1.78
CA ASN A 127 17.79 3.01 -0.46
C ASN A 127 16.73 3.16 0.63
N THR A 128 15.47 3.39 0.24
CA THR A 128 14.32 3.53 1.16
C THR A 128 13.56 2.23 1.39
N HIS A 129 13.93 1.13 0.71
CA HIS A 129 13.16 -0.12 0.71
C HIS A 129 13.28 -0.93 2.00
N THR A 130 14.19 -0.56 2.91
CA THR A 130 14.11 -1.01 4.31
C THR A 130 13.18 -0.08 5.06
N LEU A 131 12.03 -0.60 5.48
CA LEU A 131 10.95 0.23 6.00
C LEU A 131 11.13 0.49 7.50
N VAL A 132 10.67 1.68 7.91
CA VAL A 132 10.66 2.13 9.31
C VAL A 132 9.21 2.07 9.80
N PRO A 133 8.84 1.13 10.70
CA PRO A 133 7.45 0.91 11.13
C PRO A 133 6.72 2.18 11.60
N GLU A 134 7.44 3.10 12.25
CA GLU A 134 6.89 4.34 12.79
C GLU A 134 6.51 5.36 11.70
N ARG A 135 7.06 5.21 10.49
CA ARG A 135 6.75 6.05 9.33
C ARG A 135 5.65 5.44 8.44
N MET A 136 5.26 4.18 8.68
CA MET A 136 4.28 3.48 7.87
C MET A 136 2.86 3.93 8.25
N ARG A 137 2.12 4.44 7.26
CA ARG A 137 0.70 4.82 7.34
C ARG A 137 -0.20 3.63 7.04
N VAL A 138 -0.05 2.55 7.81
CA VAL A 138 -0.76 1.28 7.57
C VAL A 138 -2.28 1.42 7.69
N GLN A 139 -2.76 2.34 8.53
CA GLN A 139 -4.20 2.62 8.63
C GLN A 139 -4.76 3.17 7.32
N ASP A 140 -4.04 4.08 6.66
CA ASP A 140 -4.45 4.67 5.40
C ASP A 140 -4.39 3.62 4.29
N LEU A 141 -3.34 2.76 4.32
CA LEU A 141 -3.26 1.61 3.43
C LEU A 141 -4.47 0.68 3.59
N ALA A 142 -4.83 0.33 4.83
CA ALA A 142 -5.99 -0.51 5.13
C ALA A 142 -7.29 0.11 4.61
N HIS A 143 -7.42 1.44 4.72
CA HIS A 143 -8.61 2.15 4.26
C HIS A 143 -8.71 2.24 2.73
N LEU A 144 -7.59 2.48 2.05
CA LEU A 144 -7.51 2.53 0.58
C LEU A 144 -7.73 1.15 -0.07
N TRP A 145 -7.25 0.08 0.57
CA TRP A 145 -7.40 -1.30 0.07
C TRP A 145 -8.57 -2.07 0.69
N MET A 146 -9.35 -1.45 1.56
CA MET A 146 -10.50 -2.07 2.23
C MET A 146 -10.13 -3.37 2.97
N ASP A 147 -8.95 -3.38 3.62
CA ASP A 147 -8.45 -4.52 4.39
C ASP A 147 -8.40 -4.18 5.89
N ASP A 148 -9.51 -4.42 6.57
CA ASP A 148 -9.66 -4.18 8.01
C ASP A 148 -8.71 -5.02 8.88
N GLY A 149 -8.21 -6.15 8.36
CA GLY A 149 -7.27 -7.03 9.05
C GLY A 149 -5.83 -6.53 9.00
N LEU A 150 -5.49 -5.66 8.05
CA LEU A 150 -4.11 -5.27 7.75
C LEU A 150 -3.41 -4.60 8.93
N LEU A 151 -4.10 -3.69 9.62
CA LEU A 151 -3.53 -3.00 10.79
C LEU A 151 -3.24 -3.99 11.93
N THR A 152 -4.13 -4.95 12.15
CA THR A 152 -3.96 -5.99 13.17
C THR A 152 -2.77 -6.87 12.85
N ARG A 153 -2.65 -7.35 11.60
CA ARG A 153 -1.49 -8.13 11.14
C ARG A 153 -0.18 -7.33 11.29
N PHE A 154 -0.18 -6.06 10.91
CA PHE A 154 0.98 -5.18 11.04
C PHE A 154 1.47 -5.07 12.48
N ARG A 155 0.55 -4.76 13.40
CA ARG A 155 0.88 -4.62 14.83
C ARG A 155 1.44 -5.91 15.39
N ALA A 156 0.81 -7.06 15.12
CA ALA A 156 1.29 -8.36 15.59
C ALA A 156 2.72 -8.67 15.10
N LEU A 157 2.99 -8.48 13.81
CA LEU A 157 4.32 -8.74 13.25
C LEU A 157 5.37 -7.74 13.76
N ARG A 158 5.02 -6.44 13.82
CA ARG A 158 5.91 -5.39 14.33
C ARG A 158 6.29 -5.65 15.80
N ASP A 159 5.30 -5.93 16.64
CA ASP A 159 5.51 -6.15 18.08
C ASP A 159 6.29 -7.45 18.34
N ALA A 160 6.22 -8.41 17.41
CA ALA A 160 7.08 -9.60 17.41
C ALA A 160 8.51 -9.36 16.89
N GLY A 161 8.84 -8.14 16.45
CA GLY A 161 10.17 -7.75 15.97
C GLY A 161 10.44 -8.07 14.50
N PHE A 162 9.40 -8.27 13.68
CA PHE A 162 9.59 -8.40 12.23
C PHE A 162 10.10 -7.09 11.64
N ARG A 163 10.97 -7.21 10.63
CA ARG A 163 11.44 -6.10 9.79
C ARG A 163 10.71 -6.11 8.47
N PHE A 164 10.34 -4.92 8.00
CA PHE A 164 9.55 -4.76 6.78
C PHE A 164 10.39 -4.23 5.63
N TYR A 165 10.08 -4.69 4.42
CA TYR A 165 10.81 -4.34 3.21
C TYR A 165 9.86 -4.10 2.05
N PHE A 166 10.00 -2.97 1.36
CA PHE A 166 9.32 -2.75 0.09
C PHE A 166 10.09 -3.46 -1.02
N ARG A 167 9.40 -4.08 -1.98
CA ARG A 167 10.03 -4.61 -3.19
C ARG A 167 9.11 -4.49 -4.40
N LEU A 168 9.74 -4.35 -5.55
CA LEU A 168 9.13 -4.43 -6.87
C LEU A 168 9.63 -5.73 -7.52
N PRO A 169 8.86 -6.84 -7.51
CA PRO A 169 9.27 -8.06 -8.19
C PRO A 169 9.36 -7.79 -9.70
N THR A 170 10.42 -8.29 -10.32
CA THR A 170 10.60 -8.30 -11.78
C THR A 170 9.82 -9.43 -12.43
#